data_AF-A0A2W6CCM5-F1
#
_entry.id   AF-A0A2W6CCM5-F1
#
_cell.length_a   1.000
_cell.length_b   1.000
_cell.length_c   1.000
_cell.angle_alpha   90.00
_cell.angle_beta   90.00
_cell.angle_gamma   90.00
#
_symmetry.space_group_name_H-M   'P 1'
#
loop_
_entity.id
_entity.type
_entity.pdbx_description
1 polymer ?
#
loop_
_entity_poly.entity_id
_entity_poly.type
_entity_poly.pdbx_seq_one_letter_code
_entity_poly.pdbx_strand_id
1 'polypeptide(L)'
;GDPATAATHYQLARDRQRRLGEQLDTPQAQRDLSISHEKLGDVARDLGDPATAATHYQQALDIDRRLAEQLGTARALQDLRAGLNDLARAEEELGNADAAAALHAEVAAVAEEVAAVNDDAPHPSPDGP
;
A
#
# COMPACT_ATOMS: atom_id res chain seq x y z
N GLY A 1 24.63 33.62 18.89
CA GLY A 1 23.30 33.10 18.52
C GLY A 1 22.75 32.37 19.71
N ASP A 2 21.54 32.73 20.15
CA ASP A 2 20.98 32.27 21.43
C ASP A 2 20.65 30.77 21.43
N PRO A 3 21.16 30.00 22.42
CA PRO A 3 20.86 28.57 22.55
C PRO A 3 19.36 28.32 22.85
N ALA A 4 18.66 29.29 23.42
CA ALA A 4 17.21 29.24 23.66
C ALA A 4 16.39 29.25 22.35
N THR A 5 16.89 29.94 21.31
CA THR A 5 16.26 29.95 19.99
C THR A 5 16.48 28.62 19.28
N ALA A 6 17.69 28.06 19.35
CA ALA A 6 17.98 26.74 18.78
C ALA A 6 17.11 25.64 19.39
N ALA A 7 16.96 25.60 20.72
CA ALA A 7 16.11 24.63 21.42
C ALA A 7 14.63 24.70 20.98
N THR A 8 14.10 25.92 20.84
CA THR A 8 12.72 26.14 20.39
C THR A 8 12.49 25.66 18.94
N HIS A 9 13.46 25.90 18.04
CA HIS A 9 13.37 25.42 16.65
C HIS A 9 13.42 23.89 16.57
N TYR A 10 14.25 23.22 17.38
CA TYR A 10 14.30 21.76 17.45
C TYR A 10 13.01 21.15 18.03
N GLN A 11 12.43 21.77 19.05
CA GLN A 11 11.15 21.33 19.61
C GLN A 11 10.02 21.46 18.60
N LEU A 12 9.94 22.59 17.89
CA LEU A 12 8.95 22.81 16.85
C LEU A 12 9.09 21.81 15.69
N ALA A 13 10.33 21.52 15.27
CA ALA A 13 10.60 20.51 14.25
C ALA A 13 10.17 19.11 14.72
N ARG A 14 10.46 18.73 15.98
CA ARG A 14 10.03 17.46 16.55
C ARG A 14 8.52 17.34 16.68
N ASP A 15 7.81 18.37 17.11
CA ASP A 15 6.35 18.31 17.20
C ASP A 15 5.68 18.34 15.82
N ARG A 16 6.30 19.00 14.82
CA ARG A 16 5.86 18.91 13.43
C ARG A 16 6.05 17.49 12.89
N GLN A 17 7.18 16.86 13.22
CA GLN A 17 7.48 15.49 12.81
C GLN A 17 6.62 14.46 13.53
N ARG A 18 6.30 14.68 14.81
CA ARG A 18 5.33 13.85 15.55
C ARG A 18 3.93 13.99 14.97
N ARG A 19 3.46 15.21 14.69
CA ARG A 19 2.13 15.42 14.11
C ARG A 19 2.02 14.93 12.67
N LEU A 20 3.09 15.01 11.89
CA LEU A 20 3.17 14.33 10.59
C LEU A 20 3.10 12.81 10.77
N GLY A 21 3.84 12.25 11.73
CA GLY A 21 3.73 10.84 12.09
C GLY A 21 2.32 10.43 12.48
N GLU A 22 1.67 11.18 13.37
CA GLU A 22 0.30 10.92 13.85
C GLU A 22 -0.76 11.14 12.76
N GLN A 23 -0.57 12.08 11.82
CA GLN A 23 -1.46 12.26 10.67
C GLN A 23 -1.26 11.17 9.60
N LEU A 24 -0.04 10.68 9.44
CA LEU A 24 0.32 9.60 8.50
C LEU A 24 0.04 8.19 9.06
N ASP A 25 -0.40 8.06 10.31
CA ASP A 25 -0.70 6.77 10.95
C ASP A 25 -2.19 6.38 10.87
N THR A 26 -3.00 7.15 10.13
CA THR A 26 -4.38 6.74 9.85
C THR A 26 -4.40 5.77 8.67
N PRO A 27 -5.27 4.74 8.67
CA PRO A 27 -5.38 3.81 7.55
C PRO A 27 -5.65 4.51 6.21
N GLN A 28 -6.44 5.59 6.21
CA GLN A 28 -6.66 6.43 5.03
C GLN A 28 -5.40 7.13 4.54
N ALA A 29 -4.61 7.77 5.42
CA ALA A 29 -3.39 8.46 4.99
C ALA A 29 -2.33 7.47 4.46
N GLN A 30 -2.23 6.30 5.08
CA GLN A 30 -1.39 5.21 4.58
C GLN A 30 -1.85 4.74 3.20
N ARG A 31 -3.16 4.55 3.00
CA ARG A 31 -3.72 4.19 1.70
C ARG A 31 -3.44 5.25 0.62
N ASP A 32 -3.61 6.53 0.93
CA ASP A 32 -3.31 7.62 0.01
C ASP A 32 -1.82 7.65 -0.36
N LEU A 33 -0.94 7.32 0.59
CA LEU A 33 0.50 7.16 0.34
C LEU A 33 0.78 5.96 -0.56
N SER A 34 0.12 4.81 -0.35
CA SER A 34 0.24 3.64 -1.22
C SER A 34 -0.13 3.99 -2.67
N ILE A 35 -1.31 4.60 -2.88
CA ILE A 35 -1.79 5.03 -4.20
C ILE A 35 -0.82 6.03 -4.87
N SER A 36 -0.16 6.87 -4.07
CA SER A 36 0.83 7.81 -4.59
C SER A 36 2.06 7.07 -5.11
N HIS A 37 2.51 6.02 -4.41
CA HIS A 37 3.59 5.15 -4.86
C HIS A 37 3.20 4.33 -6.11
N GLU A 38 1.99 3.77 -6.17
CA GLU A 38 1.49 3.09 -7.39
C GLU A 38 1.58 4.00 -8.62
N LYS A 39 1.10 5.25 -8.51
CA LYS A 39 1.14 6.22 -9.61
C LYS A 39 2.57 6.59 -10.01
N LEU A 40 3.48 6.73 -9.04
CA LEU A 40 4.90 6.97 -9.34
C LEU A 40 5.52 5.75 -10.05
N GLY A 41 5.12 4.54 -9.68
CA GLY A 41 5.49 3.32 -10.37
C GLY A 41 4.98 3.29 -11.80
N ASP A 42 3.72 3.66 -12.04
CA ASP A 42 3.12 3.72 -13.37
C ASP A 42 3.87 4.71 -14.25
N VAL A 43 4.14 5.91 -13.73
CA VAL A 43 4.91 6.94 -14.44
C VAL A 43 6.32 6.47 -14.76
N ALA A 44 7.02 5.81 -13.83
CA ALA A 44 8.36 5.29 -14.08
C ALA A 44 8.36 4.21 -15.18
N ARG A 45 7.35 3.32 -15.16
CA ARG A 45 7.16 2.30 -16.19
C ARG A 45 6.89 2.91 -17.56
N ASP A 46 6.00 3.90 -17.63
CA ASP A 46 5.67 4.62 -18.87
C ASP A 46 6.89 5.36 -19.45
N LEU A 47 7.85 5.75 -18.60
CA LEU A 47 9.14 6.31 -19.00
C LEU A 47 10.18 5.26 -19.41
N GLY A 48 9.84 3.97 -19.36
CA GLY A 48 10.74 2.86 -19.68
C GLY A 48 11.74 2.53 -18.58
N ASP A 49 11.45 2.87 -17.32
CA ASP A 49 12.26 2.54 -16.15
C ASP A 49 11.52 1.58 -15.20
N PRO A 50 11.42 0.29 -15.57
CA PRO A 50 10.74 -0.71 -14.76
C PRO A 50 11.45 -0.99 -13.41
N ALA A 51 12.74 -0.66 -13.28
CA ALA A 51 13.48 -0.82 -12.02
C ALA A 51 13.02 0.21 -10.97
N THR A 52 12.89 1.46 -11.38
CA THR A 52 12.30 2.50 -10.52
C THR A 52 10.82 2.21 -10.26
N ALA A 53 10.10 1.68 -11.26
CA ALA A 53 8.70 1.27 -11.09
C ALA A 53 8.55 0.20 -10.00
N ALA A 54 9.33 -0.89 -10.07
CA ALA A 54 9.34 -1.95 -9.08
C ALA A 54 9.65 -1.43 -7.68
N THR A 55 10.58 -0.48 -7.54
CA THR A 55 10.88 0.15 -6.25
C THR A 55 9.66 0.87 -5.67
N HIS A 56 8.93 1.62 -6.49
CA HIS A 56 7.72 2.32 -6.03
C HIS A 56 6.57 1.35 -5.73
N TYR A 57 6.34 0.34 -6.56
CA TYR A 57 5.33 -0.67 -6.27
C TYR A 57 5.63 -1.45 -4.99
N GLN A 58 6.89 -1.76 -4.71
CA GLN A 58 7.28 -2.40 -3.45
C GLN A 58 6.95 -1.52 -2.23
N GLN A 59 7.12 -0.19 -2.33
CA GLN A 59 6.76 0.74 -1.27
C GLN A 59 5.24 0.80 -1.04
N ALA A 60 4.44 0.79 -2.11
CA ALA A 60 2.99 0.68 -2.02
C ALA A 60 2.58 -0.65 -1.36
N LEU A 61 3.17 -1.75 -1.81
CA LEU A 61 2.90 -3.10 -1.33
C LEU A 61 3.14 -3.27 0.17
N ASP A 62 4.24 -2.72 0.68
CA ASP A 62 4.56 -2.77 2.12
C ASP A 62 3.50 -2.04 2.97
N ILE A 63 2.87 -1.01 2.42
CA ILE A 63 1.77 -0.28 3.08
C ILE A 63 0.47 -1.08 2.98
N ASP A 64 0.13 -1.58 1.79
CA ASP A 64 -1.12 -2.32 1.59
C ASP A 64 -1.15 -3.62 2.38
N ARG A 65 -0.01 -4.30 2.55
CA ARG A 65 0.10 -5.47 3.45
C ARG A 65 -0.25 -5.11 4.88
N ARG A 66 0.31 -4.01 5.41
CA ARG A 66 -0.01 -3.54 6.77
C ARG A 66 -1.49 -3.17 6.89
N LEU A 67 -2.06 -2.51 5.89
CA LEU A 67 -3.48 -2.14 5.88
C LEU A 67 -4.39 -3.37 5.81
N ALA A 68 -4.03 -4.38 5.01
CA ALA A 68 -4.75 -5.64 4.92
C ALA A 68 -4.74 -6.37 6.27
N GLU A 69 -3.58 -6.48 6.91
CA GLU A 69 -3.43 -7.08 8.24
C GLU A 69 -4.21 -6.31 9.33
N GLN A 70 -4.18 -4.97 9.29
CA GLN A 70 -4.82 -4.12 10.29
C GLN A 70 -6.34 -4.06 10.15
N LEU A 71 -6.84 -3.96 8.91
CA LEU A 71 -8.26 -3.74 8.64
C LEU A 71 -9.01 -5.04 8.38
N GLY A 72 -8.37 -6.05 7.80
CA GLY A 72 -9.02 -7.32 7.42
C GLY A 72 -10.21 -7.14 6.46
N THR A 73 -10.29 -6.01 5.76
CA THR A 73 -11.43 -5.71 4.89
C THR A 73 -11.16 -6.19 3.47
N ALA A 74 -12.23 -6.63 2.78
CA ALA A 74 -12.16 -6.95 1.37
C ALA A 74 -11.57 -5.81 0.54
N ARG A 75 -11.80 -4.55 0.93
CA ARG A 75 -11.23 -3.41 0.22
C ARG A 75 -9.70 -3.35 0.36
N ALA A 76 -9.16 -3.48 1.57
CA ALA A 76 -7.72 -3.46 1.80
C ALA A 76 -7.00 -4.62 1.09
N LEU A 77 -7.61 -5.80 1.10
CA LEU A 77 -7.10 -6.96 0.36
C LEU A 77 -7.15 -6.75 -1.16
N GLN A 78 -8.15 -6.06 -1.69
CA GLN A 78 -8.20 -5.71 -3.12
C GLN A 78 -7.12 -4.71 -3.53
N ASP A 79 -6.76 -3.78 -2.65
CA ASP A 79 -5.65 -2.85 -2.91
C ASP A 79 -4.32 -3.60 -2.93
N LEU A 80 -4.09 -4.47 -1.95
CA LEU A 80 -2.91 -5.36 -1.93
C LEU A 80 -2.79 -6.17 -3.23
N ARG A 81 -3.90 -6.72 -3.74
CA ARG A 81 -3.92 -7.44 -5.02
C ARG A 81 -3.52 -6.55 -6.21
N ALA A 82 -3.93 -5.29 -6.22
CA ALA A 82 -3.55 -4.35 -7.28
C ALA A 82 -2.02 -4.13 -7.27
N GLY A 83 -1.45 -3.77 -6.10
CA GLY A 83 -0.02 -3.57 -5.94
C GLY A 83 0.82 -4.80 -6.30
N LEU A 84 0.36 -6.01 -5.96
CA LEU A 84 1.04 -7.26 -6.35
C LEU A 84 1.09 -7.45 -7.87
N ASN A 85 -0.01 -7.17 -8.58
CA ASN A 85 -0.06 -7.29 -10.04
C ASN A 85 0.85 -6.25 -10.72
N ASP A 86 0.90 -5.03 -10.18
CA ASP A 86 1.74 -3.97 -10.72
C ASP A 86 3.23 -4.28 -10.55
N LEU A 87 3.63 -4.79 -9.39
CA LEU A 87 4.99 -5.26 -9.17
C LEU A 87 5.31 -6.47 -10.05
N ALA A 88 4.39 -7.44 -10.18
CA ALA A 88 4.62 -8.62 -11.02
C ALA A 88 4.89 -8.22 -12.47
N ARG A 89 4.11 -7.27 -13.00
CA ARG A 89 4.33 -6.70 -14.34
C ARG A 89 5.69 -5.98 -14.46
N ALA A 90 6.10 -5.21 -13.45
CA ALA A 90 7.42 -4.56 -13.48
C ALA A 90 8.57 -5.60 -13.45
N GLU A 91 8.42 -6.66 -12.66
CA GLU A 91 9.39 -7.77 -12.61
C GLU A 91 9.45 -8.54 -13.95
N GLU A 92 8.32 -8.73 -14.63
CA GLU A 92 8.28 -9.31 -15.98
C GLU A 92 9.04 -8.44 -16.99
N GLU A 93 8.87 -7.13 -16.94
CA GLU A 93 9.58 -6.18 -17.80
C GLU A 93 11.09 -6.13 -17.51
N LEU A 94 11.49 -6.42 -16.28
CA LEU A 94 12.89 -6.62 -15.88
C LEU A 94 13.45 -7.99 -16.29
N GLY A 95 12.60 -8.92 -16.74
CA GLY A 95 12.98 -10.30 -17.07
C GLY A 95 13.07 -11.24 -15.88
N ASN A 96 12.57 -10.83 -14.71
CA ASN A 96 12.61 -11.59 -13.46
C ASN A 96 11.37 -12.50 -13.34
N ALA A 97 11.27 -13.49 -14.23
CA ALA A 97 10.09 -14.37 -14.32
C ALA A 97 9.76 -15.12 -13.02
N ASP A 98 10.77 -15.53 -12.25
CA ASP A 98 10.57 -16.23 -10.97
C ASP A 98 9.93 -15.30 -9.92
N ALA A 99 10.34 -14.03 -9.88
CA ALA A 99 9.79 -13.04 -8.97
C ALA A 99 8.33 -12.72 -9.33
N ALA A 100 8.05 -12.51 -10.62
CA ALA A 100 6.69 -12.30 -11.11
C ALA A 100 5.76 -13.49 -10.81
N ALA A 101 6.24 -14.72 -11.01
CA ALA A 101 5.47 -15.93 -10.72
C ALA A 101 5.12 -16.04 -9.23
N ALA A 102 6.05 -15.68 -8.33
CA ALA A 102 5.79 -15.65 -6.89
C ALA A 102 4.71 -14.61 -6.53
N LEU A 103 4.76 -13.43 -7.14
CA LEU A 103 3.78 -12.36 -6.91
C LEU A 103 2.38 -12.76 -7.42
N HIS A 104 2.29 -13.39 -8.59
CA HIS A 104 1.02 -13.91 -9.10
C HIS A 104 0.42 -15.00 -8.21
N ALA A 105 1.26 -15.87 -7.62
CA ALA A 105 0.79 -16.86 -6.65
C ALA A 105 0.22 -16.19 -5.39
N GLU A 106 0.83 -15.10 -4.92
CA GLU A 106 0.32 -14.30 -3.81
C GLU A 106 -1.03 -13.63 -4.18
N VAL A 107 -1.19 -13.10 -5.40
CA VAL A 107 -2.47 -12.54 -5.87
C VAL A 107 -3.60 -13.57 -5.78
N ALA A 108 -3.32 -14.83 -6.13
CA ALA A 108 -4.29 -15.92 -6.05
C ALA A 108 -4.66 -16.22 -4.59
N ALA A 109 -3.68 -16.30 -3.69
CA ALA A 109 -3.93 -16.51 -2.26
C ALA A 109 -4.80 -15.39 -1.65
N VAL A 110 -4.49 -14.12 -1.96
CA VAL A 110 -5.29 -12.99 -1.47
C VAL A 110 -6.70 -12.98 -2.08
N ALA A 111 -6.88 -13.48 -3.31
CA ALA A 111 -8.20 -13.58 -3.92
C ALA A 111 -9.12 -14.55 -3.14
N GLU A 112 -8.57 -15.66 -2.65
CA GLU A 112 -9.29 -16.59 -1.77
C GLU A 112 -9.67 -15.93 -0.45
N GLU A 113 -8.76 -15.13 0.13
CA GLU A 113 -9.03 -14.38 1.35
C GLU A 113 -10.15 -13.35 1.17
N VAL A 114 -10.16 -12.62 0.04
CA VAL A 114 -11.25 -11.69 -0.26
C VAL A 114 -12.59 -12.41 -0.38
N ALA A 115 -12.63 -13.58 -1.00
CA ALA A 115 -13.85 -14.37 -1.10
C ALA A 115 -14.35 -14.79 0.29
N ALA A 116 -13.44 -15.26 1.15
CA ALA A 116 -13.78 -15.62 2.52
C ALA A 116 -14.34 -14.44 3.34
N VAL A 117 -13.71 -13.25 3.24
CA VAL A 117 -14.19 -12.03 3.94
C VAL A 117 -15.58 -11.61 3.45
N ASN A 118 -15.88 -11.79 2.16
CA ASN A 118 -17.20 -11.45 1.61
C ASN A 118 -18.26 -12.50 1.96
N ASP A 119 -17.91 -13.79 2.04
CA ASP A 119 -18.82 -14.87 2.39
C ASP A 119 -19.18 -14.87 3.90
N ASP A 120 -18.30 -14.37 4.76
CA ASP A 120 -18.56 -14.18 6.21
C ASP A 120 -19.43 -12.94 6.50
N ALA A 121 -19.62 -12.06 5.51
CA ALA A 121 -20.54 -10.94 5.67
C ALA A 121 -21.97 -11.48 5.83
N PRO A 122 -22.73 -11.06 6.87
CA PRO A 122 -24.07 -11.59 7.11
C PRO A 122 -24.90 -11.39 5.84
N HIS A 123 -25.36 -12.49 5.25
CA HIS A 123 -26.36 -12.43 4.18
C HIS A 123 -27.49 -11.52 4.68
N PRO A 124 -27.81 -10.41 3.99
CA PRO A 124 -28.99 -9.64 4.36
C PRO A 124 -30.17 -10.60 4.24
N SER A 125 -30.76 -10.98 5.39
CA SER A 125 -31.98 -11.78 5.41
C SER A 125 -32.97 -11.15 4.43
N PRO A 126 -33.59 -11.93 3.53
CA PRO A 126 -34.68 -11.44 2.70
C PRO A 126 -35.94 -11.30 3.57
N ASP A 127 -35.90 -10.43 4.58
CA ASP A 127 -37.09 -10.05 5.35
C ASP A 127 -37.60 -8.72 4.81
N GLY A 128 -38.38 -8.82 3.74
CA GLY A 128 -39.32 -7.80 3.35
C GLY A 128 -40.68 -8.09 3.98
N PRO A 129 -41.35 -7.11 4.60
CA PRO A 129 -42.80 -7.10 4.66
C PRO A 129 -43.42 -6.67 3.32
#